data_AF-A0AAD4DVK1-F1
#
_entry.id   AF-A0AAD4DVK1-F1
#
_cell.length_a   1.000
_cell.length_b   1.000
_cell.length_c   1.000
_cell.angle_alpha   90.00
_cell.angle_beta   90.00
_cell.angle_gamma   90.00
#
_symmetry.space_group_name_H-M   'P 1'
#
loop_
_entity.id
_entity.type
_entity.pdbx_description
1 polymer ?
#
loop_
_entity_poly.entity_id
_entity_poly.type
_entity_poly.pdbx_seq_one_letter_code
_entity_poly.pdbx_strand_id
1 'polypeptide(L)'
;EVFDEPEVFRPERFLLSEHGTKPGVDSKDWRASIPFGSGRRLCPGINLVNTNLAFTIATLVWAFDFAAAIDPVTKAPIPVDIDAYEEGLVFRPRPFACSISPRSEAKARLIRQRFTDATPAFSKYELFLTKEEK
;
A
#
# COMPACT_ATOMS: atom_id res chain seq x y z
N GLU A 1 26.66 -11.29 0.98
CA GLU A 1 25.18 -11.24 1.06
C GLU A 1 24.78 -10.03 1.92
N VAL A 2 23.87 -9.16 1.47
CA VAL A 2 23.65 -7.82 2.06
C VAL A 2 22.46 -7.75 3.04
N PHE A 3 21.49 -8.65 2.90
CA PHE A 3 20.27 -8.69 3.70
C PHE A 3 20.12 -10.06 4.34
N ASP A 4 19.67 -10.11 5.61
CA ASP A 4 19.29 -11.38 6.24
C ASP A 4 17.92 -11.78 5.74
N GLU A 5 17.75 -13.03 5.28
CA GLU A 5 16.47 -13.59 4.80
C GLU A 5 15.75 -12.63 3.85
N PRO A 6 16.32 -12.36 2.65
CA PRO A 6 15.81 -11.32 1.74
C PRO A 6 14.38 -11.60 1.25
N GLU A 7 13.97 -12.86 1.17
CA GLU A 7 12.64 -13.27 0.72
C GLU A 7 11.55 -13.15 1.80
N VAL A 8 11.94 -12.86 3.06
CA VAL A 8 11.00 -12.73 4.17
C VAL A 8 10.62 -11.26 4.37
N PHE A 9 9.33 -10.96 4.32
CA PHE A 9 8.79 -9.65 4.71
C PHE A 9 9.06 -9.37 6.19
N ARG A 10 10.11 -8.59 6.46
CA ARG A 10 10.57 -8.24 7.82
C ARG A 10 10.87 -6.75 7.88
N PRO A 11 9.87 -5.88 8.13
CA PRO A 11 10.04 -4.42 8.11
C PRO A 11 10.98 -3.91 9.22
N GLU A 12 11.16 -4.68 10.30
CA GLU A 12 12.00 -4.33 11.45
C GLU A 12 13.46 -4.12 11.05
N ARG A 13 13.92 -4.69 9.93
CA ARG A 13 15.28 -4.48 9.42
C ARG A 13 15.58 -3.00 9.17
N PHE A 14 14.59 -2.22 8.77
CA PHE A 14 14.74 -0.78 8.52
C PHE A 14 14.85 0.05 9.81
N LEU A 15 14.63 -0.57 10.99
CA LEU A 15 14.93 0.03 12.28
C LEU A 15 16.41 -0.17 12.68
N LEU A 16 17.08 -1.18 12.12
CA LEU A 16 18.47 -1.50 12.41
C LEU A 16 19.45 -0.68 11.56
N SER A 17 19.07 -0.38 10.32
CA SER A 17 19.86 0.45 9.40
C SER A 17 18.93 1.15 8.40
N GLU A 18 19.38 2.28 7.86
CA GLU A 18 18.61 3.12 6.91
C GLU A 18 18.10 2.33 5.69
N HIS A 19 18.87 1.34 5.23
CA HIS A 19 18.55 0.56 4.04
C HIS A 19 18.13 -0.88 4.37
N GLY A 20 17.97 -1.23 5.64
CA GLY A 20 17.59 -2.58 6.06
C GLY A 20 18.68 -3.65 5.88
N THR A 21 19.92 -3.23 5.67
CA THR A 21 21.09 -4.10 5.52
C THR A 21 21.51 -4.75 6.83
N LYS A 22 22.24 -5.86 6.75
CA LYS A 22 22.86 -6.51 7.91
C LYS A 22 23.84 -5.55 8.62
N PRO A 23 24.02 -5.65 9.95
CA PRO A 23 25.07 -4.92 10.65
C PRO A 23 26.46 -5.15 10.00
N GLY A 24 27.24 -4.08 9.84
CA GLY A 24 28.59 -4.13 9.26
C GLY A 24 28.64 -4.01 7.74
N VAL A 25 27.51 -3.88 7.04
CA VAL A 25 27.50 -3.53 5.61
C VAL A 25 27.82 -2.03 5.43
N ASP A 26 28.86 -1.70 4.66
CA ASP A 26 29.10 -0.32 4.21
C ASP A 26 28.10 0.04 3.11
N SER A 27 27.09 0.83 3.47
CA SER A 27 26.06 1.31 2.55
C SER A 27 26.09 2.84 2.39
N LYS A 28 27.21 3.51 2.67
CA LYS A 28 27.30 4.99 2.63
C LYS A 28 26.97 5.59 1.24
N ASP A 29 27.25 4.85 0.18
CA ASP A 29 27.04 5.28 -1.20
C ASP A 29 25.66 4.89 -1.74
N TRP A 30 24.86 4.19 -0.93
CA TRP A 30 23.52 3.81 -1.31
C TRP A 30 22.60 5.03 -1.28
N ARG A 31 21.48 4.92 -1.99
CA ARG A 31 20.49 5.99 -2.10
C ARG A 31 19.13 5.38 -1.81
N ALA A 32 18.35 6.03 -0.95
CA ALA A 32 16.96 5.66 -0.71
C ALA A 32 16.09 5.66 -1.99
N SER A 33 16.57 6.31 -3.06
CA SER A 33 15.91 6.36 -4.36
C SER A 33 16.10 5.10 -5.21
N ILE A 34 16.95 4.13 -4.82
CA ILE A 34 17.23 2.93 -5.62
C ILE A 34 15.96 2.19 -6.08
N PRO A 35 14.90 2.01 -5.25
CA PRO A 35 13.64 1.40 -5.69
C PRO A 35 12.92 2.17 -6.81
N PHE A 36 13.28 3.44 -6.99
CA PHE A 36 12.72 4.36 -7.98
C PHE A 36 13.66 4.60 -9.17
N GLY A 37 14.78 3.87 -9.25
CA GLY A 37 15.81 4.02 -10.28
C GLY A 37 16.88 5.07 -9.95
N SER A 38 17.61 5.53 -10.96
CA SER A 38 18.74 6.45 -10.78
C SER A 38 19.01 7.32 -12.02
N GLY A 39 19.80 8.39 -11.81
CA GLY A 39 20.26 9.28 -12.88
C GLY A 39 19.14 10.00 -13.62
N ARG A 40 19.29 10.18 -14.94
CA ARG A 40 18.35 10.92 -15.79
C ARG A 40 16.97 10.26 -15.94
N ARG A 41 16.80 9.01 -15.48
CA ARG A 41 15.56 8.23 -15.56
C ARG A 41 15.00 7.87 -14.18
N LEU A 42 15.47 8.55 -13.13
CA LEU A 42 14.88 8.48 -11.80
C LEU A 42 13.38 8.78 -11.88
N CYS A 43 12.56 8.04 -11.12
CA CYS A 43 11.12 8.24 -11.09
C CYS A 43 10.76 9.71 -10.83
N PRO A 44 10.06 10.39 -11.77
CA PRO A 44 9.68 11.78 -11.57
C PRO A 44 8.64 11.95 -10.44
N GLY A 45 7.95 10.87 -10.05
CA GLY A 45 6.93 10.85 -9.00
C GLY A 45 7.43 10.56 -7.59
N ILE A 46 8.74 10.40 -7.36
CA ILE A 46 9.30 9.96 -6.06
C ILE A 46 8.87 10.87 -4.88
N ASN A 47 8.86 12.18 -5.08
CA ASN A 47 8.49 13.13 -4.01
C ASN A 47 6.99 13.06 -3.69
N LEU A 48 6.16 12.85 -4.71
CA LEU A 48 4.71 12.72 -4.53
C LEU A 48 4.38 11.47 -3.73
N VAL A 49 4.97 10.33 -4.08
CA VAL A 49 4.71 9.07 -3.38
C VAL A 49 5.28 9.10 -1.95
N ASN A 50 6.50 9.63 -1.74
CA ASN A 50 7.07 9.73 -0.40
C ASN A 50 6.23 10.62 0.53
N THR A 51 5.62 11.67 0.00
CA THR A 51 4.75 12.54 0.79
C THR A 51 3.43 11.85 1.09
N ASN A 52 2.80 11.21 0.10
CA ASN A 52 1.41 10.74 0.24
C ASN A 52 1.29 9.33 0.81
N LEU A 53 2.25 8.44 0.56
CA LEU A 53 2.12 7.01 0.88
C LEU A 53 1.93 6.78 2.38
N ALA A 54 2.72 7.47 3.22
CA ALA A 54 2.61 7.37 4.67
C ALA A 54 1.21 7.80 5.16
N PHE A 55 0.68 8.92 4.65
CA PHE A 55 -0.67 9.39 5.01
C PHE A 55 -1.77 8.46 4.54
N THR A 56 -1.67 7.94 3.32
CA THR A 56 -2.65 6.99 2.77
C THR A 56 -2.69 5.72 3.64
N ILE A 57 -1.54 5.11 3.92
CA ILE A 57 -1.47 3.91 4.75
C ILE A 57 -1.97 4.20 6.16
N ALA A 58 -1.50 5.29 6.80
CA ALA A 58 -1.93 5.68 8.13
C ALA A 58 -3.46 5.89 8.22
N THR A 59 -4.05 6.49 7.19
CA THR A 59 -5.51 6.72 7.13
C THR A 59 -6.26 5.40 6.97
N LEU A 60 -5.78 4.50 6.11
CA LEU A 60 -6.40 3.18 5.92
C LEU A 60 -6.36 2.36 7.20
N VAL A 61 -5.20 2.24 7.85
CA VAL A 61 -5.07 1.48 9.10
C VAL A 61 -5.76 2.17 10.28
N TRP A 62 -5.93 3.50 10.25
CA TRP A 62 -6.77 4.19 11.21
C TRP A 62 -8.25 3.86 10.98
N ALA A 63 -8.71 3.79 9.74
CA ALA A 63 -10.12 3.65 9.39
C ALA A 63 -10.64 2.20 9.46
N PHE A 64 -9.85 1.23 9.02
CA PHE A 64 -10.31 -0.13 8.73
C PHE A 64 -9.50 -1.21 9.42
N ASP A 65 -10.16 -2.34 9.68
CA ASP A 65 -9.54 -3.62 9.96
C ASP A 65 -9.46 -4.43 8.67
N PHE A 66 -8.29 -5.04 8.46
CA PHE A 66 -8.00 -5.89 7.32
C PHE A 66 -7.81 -7.32 7.83
N ALA A 67 -8.55 -8.26 7.25
CA ALA A 67 -8.48 -9.67 7.60
C ALA A 67 -8.52 -10.53 6.34
N ALA A 68 -8.06 -11.78 6.47
CA ALA A 68 -8.26 -12.79 5.44
C ALA A 68 -9.76 -12.98 5.19
N ALA A 69 -10.14 -13.17 3.93
CA ALA A 69 -11.50 -13.58 3.61
C ALA A 69 -11.78 -14.97 4.20
N ILE A 70 -13.03 -15.26 4.54
CA ILE A 70 -13.45 -16.57 5.06
C ILE A 70 -14.17 -17.33 3.95
N ASP A 71 -13.74 -18.58 3.71
CA ASP A 71 -14.40 -19.46 2.77
C ASP A 71 -15.84 -19.77 3.24
N PRO A 72 -16.86 -19.56 2.40
CA PRO A 72 -18.26 -19.71 2.82
C PRO A 72 -18.63 -21.16 3.17
N VAL A 73 -17.93 -22.14 2.59
CA VAL A 73 -18.17 -23.58 2.77
C VAL A 73 -17.35 -24.13 3.93
N THR A 74 -16.03 -23.91 3.93
CA THR A 74 -15.13 -24.52 4.91
C THR A 74 -15.02 -23.72 6.20
N LYS A 75 -15.45 -22.44 6.19
CA LYS A 75 -15.30 -21.47 7.29
C LYS A 75 -13.84 -21.19 7.68
N ALA A 76 -12.87 -21.61 6.87
CA ALA A 76 -11.45 -21.34 7.09
C ALA A 76 -11.02 -20.03 6.41
N PRO A 77 -9.95 -19.37 6.89
CA PRO A 77 -9.33 -18.25 6.19
C PRO A 77 -8.82 -18.68 4.82
N ILE A 78 -9.12 -17.88 3.79
CA ILE A 78 -8.57 -18.03 2.44
C ILE A 78 -7.15 -17.45 2.47
N PRO A 79 -6.11 -18.27 2.22
CA PRO A 79 -4.74 -17.76 2.19
C PRO A 79 -4.54 -16.82 1.00
N VAL A 80 -3.78 -15.75 1.22
CA VAL A 80 -3.34 -14.84 0.16
C VAL A 80 -2.00 -15.34 -0.35
N ASP A 81 -1.94 -15.64 -1.65
CA ASP A 81 -0.68 -15.95 -2.33
C ASP A 81 0.09 -14.65 -2.57
N ILE A 82 1.23 -14.51 -1.89
CA ILE A 82 2.06 -13.31 -1.95
C ILE A 82 2.92 -13.24 -3.21
N ASP A 83 3.02 -14.34 -3.97
CA ASP A 83 3.78 -14.45 -5.21
C ASP A 83 2.88 -14.39 -6.45
N ALA A 84 1.56 -14.32 -6.26
CA ALA A 84 0.58 -14.25 -7.34
C ALA A 84 0.53 -12.84 -7.97
N TYR A 85 1.45 -12.57 -8.90
CA TYR A 85 1.46 -11.34 -9.70
C TYR A 85 0.92 -11.55 -11.13
N GLU A 86 0.38 -10.49 -11.71
CA GLU A 86 0.10 -10.42 -13.14
C GLU A 86 1.41 -10.24 -13.92
N GLU A 87 1.48 -10.85 -15.10
CA GLU A 87 2.57 -10.62 -16.04
C GLU A 87 2.38 -9.27 -16.72
N GLY A 88 3.40 -8.41 -16.72
CA GLY A 88 3.32 -7.10 -17.35
C GLY A 88 4.44 -6.15 -16.96
N LEU A 89 4.30 -4.89 -17.40
CA LEU A 89 5.27 -3.82 -17.14
C LEU A 89 5.34 -3.40 -15.66
N VAL A 90 4.26 -3.63 -14.91
CA VAL A 90 4.13 -3.25 -13.50
C VAL A 90 3.82 -4.50 -12.69
N PHE A 91 4.49 -4.66 -11.54
CA PHE A 91 4.18 -5.70 -10.58
C PHE A 91 2.84 -5.40 -9.90
N ARG A 92 1.78 -6.02 -10.41
CA ARG A 92 0.43 -5.92 -9.84
C ARG A 92 0.03 -7.28 -9.26
N PRO A 93 -0.34 -7.38 -7.98
CA PRO A 93 -0.88 -8.63 -7.46
C PRO A 93 -2.16 -8.98 -8.21
N ARG A 94 -2.37 -10.28 -8.47
CA ARG A 94 -3.64 -10.78 -9.01
C ARG A 94 -4.77 -10.49 -8.01
N PRO A 95 -6.03 -10.38 -8.47
CA PRO A 95 -7.16 -10.24 -7.54
C PRO A 95 -7.18 -11.33 -6.48
N PHE A 96 -7.23 -10.95 -5.21
CA PHE A 96 -7.33 -11.84 -4.06
C PHE A 96 -8.49 -11.42 -3.16
N ALA A 97 -9.06 -12.37 -2.43
CA ALA A 97 -10.14 -12.11 -1.50
C ALA A 97 -9.60 -11.59 -0.16
N CYS A 98 -10.18 -10.49 0.33
CA CYS A 98 -9.90 -9.98 1.67
C CYS A 98 -11.18 -9.44 2.32
N SER A 99 -11.18 -9.37 3.64
CA SER A 99 -12.22 -8.71 4.42
C SER A 99 -11.71 -7.36 4.90
N ILE A 100 -12.44 -6.30 4.58
CA ILE A 100 -12.13 -4.93 5.01
C ILE A 100 -13.38 -4.39 5.70
N SER A 101 -13.26 -4.06 6.98
CA SER A 101 -14.38 -3.55 7.78
C SER A 101 -13.99 -2.26 8.51
N PRO A 102 -14.86 -1.26 8.63
CA PRO A 102 -14.57 -0.09 9.44
C PRO A 102 -14.29 -0.47 10.89
N ARG A 103 -13.26 0.11 11.51
CA ARG A 103 -12.91 -0.14 12.92
C ARG A 103 -13.99 0.29 13.90
N SER A 104 -14.84 1.24 13.51
CA SER A 104 -16.01 1.64 14.29
C SER A 104 -17.03 2.38 13.45
N GLU A 105 -18.29 2.34 13.91
CA GLU A 105 -19.37 3.13 13.32
C GLU A 105 -19.09 4.63 13.31
N ALA A 106 -18.41 5.15 14.35
CA ALA A 106 -18.03 6.55 14.41
C ALA A 106 -17.09 6.94 13.25
N LYS A 107 -16.09 6.10 12.96
CA LYS A 107 -15.17 6.32 11.83
C LYS A 107 -15.89 6.17 10.49
N ALA A 108 -16.74 5.16 10.34
CA ALA A 108 -17.53 4.97 9.13
C ALA A 108 -18.42 6.19 8.83
N ARG A 109 -19.11 6.73 9.84
CA ARG A 109 -19.90 7.96 9.70
C ARG A 109 -19.05 9.15 9.28
N LEU A 110 -17.92 9.36 9.95
CA LEU A 110 -17.02 10.48 9.63
C LEU A 110 -16.51 10.38 8.19
N ILE A 111 -16.10 9.19 7.73
CA ILE A 111 -15.63 8.98 6.36
C ILE A 111 -16.73 9.31 5.35
N ARG A 112 -17.95 8.79 5.55
CA ARG A 112 -19.10 9.09 4.69
C ARG A 112 -19.42 10.59 4.66
N GLN A 113 -19.41 11.24 5.82
CA GLN A 113 -19.62 12.69 5.92
C GLN A 113 -18.56 13.46 5.14
N ARG A 114 -17.26 13.14 5.33
CA ARG A 114 -16.17 13.81 4.61
C ARG A 114 -16.23 13.58 3.11
N PHE A 115 -16.67 12.40 2.68
CA PHE A 115 -16.91 12.12 1.27
C PHE A 115 -17.98 13.08 0.72
N THR A 116 -19.15 13.16 1.35
CA THR A 116 -20.23 14.06 0.95
C THR A 116 -19.82 15.53 0.96
N ASP A 117 -19.10 15.98 1.99
CA ASP A 117 -18.59 17.36 2.10
C ASP A 117 -17.63 17.71 0.94
N ALA A 118 -16.84 16.72 0.48
CA ALA A 118 -15.83 16.90 -0.55
C ALA A 118 -16.40 16.79 -1.97
N THR A 119 -17.51 16.07 -2.18
CA THR A 119 -18.11 15.83 -3.50
C THR A 119 -18.26 17.08 -4.36
N PRO A 120 -18.77 18.23 -3.88
CA PRO A 120 -18.92 19.42 -4.72
C PRO A 120 -17.59 19.90 -5.33
N ALA A 121 -16.50 19.82 -4.58
CA ALA A 121 -15.18 20.26 -5.04
C ALA A 121 -14.57 19.31 -6.09
N PHE A 122 -14.82 18.01 -5.95
CA PHE A 122 -14.22 16.98 -6.81
C PHE A 122 -15.09 16.57 -8.01
N SER A 123 -16.40 16.83 -7.98
CA SER A 123 -17.35 16.47 -9.04
C SER A 123 -16.93 16.90 -10.46
N LYS A 124 -16.26 18.07 -10.59
CA LYS A 124 -15.73 18.58 -11.86
C LYS A 124 -14.58 17.77 -12.45
N TYR A 125 -13.92 16.93 -11.65
CA TYR A 125 -12.80 16.07 -12.06
C TYR A 125 -13.25 14.63 -12.31
N GLU A 126 -14.49 14.27 -11.96
CA GLU A 126 -15.10 12.95 -12.17
C GLU A 126 -15.66 12.79 -13.59
N LEU A 127 -14.88 13.17 -14.60
CA LEU A 127 -15.32 13.20 -15.99
C LEU A 127 -15.51 11.80 -16.60
N PHE A 128 -14.92 10.78 -15.99
CA PHE A 128 -14.90 9.40 -16.51
C PHE A 128 -15.68 8.40 -15.65
N LEU A 129 -16.34 8.85 -14.59
CA LEU A 129 -17.21 7.99 -13.79
C LEU A 129 -18.61 7.92 -14.43
N THR A 130 -19.16 6.72 -14.53
CA THR A 130 -20.56 6.50 -14.86
C THR A 130 -21.47 7.08 -13.78
N LYS A 131 -22.77 7.25 -14.06
CA LYS A 131 -23.75 7.72 -13.05
C LYS A 131 -23.90 6.75 -11.86
N GLU A 132 -23.51 5.50 -12.02
CA GLU A 132 -23.53 4.48 -10.95
C GLU A 132 -22.25 4.51 -10.10
N GLU A 133 -21.14 4.98 -10.67
CA GLU A 133 -19.87 5.18 -9.99
C GLU A 133 -19.73 6.57 -9.33
N LYS A 134 -20.61 7.51 -9.69
CA LYS A 134 -20.79 8.83 -9.06
C LYS A 134 -21.77 8.76 -7.91
#